data_AF-A0A6B2UVG5-F1
#
_entry.id   AF-A0A6B2UVG5-F1
#
_cell.length_a   1.000
_cell.length_b   1.000
_cell.length_c   1.000
_cell.angle_alpha   90.00
_cell.angle_beta   90.00
_cell.angle_gamma   90.00
#
_symmetry.space_group_name_H-M   'P 1'
#
loop_
_entity.id
_entity.type
_entity.pdbx_description
1 polymer ?
#
loop_
_entity_poly.entity_id
_entity_poly.type
_entity_poly.pdbx_seq_one_letter_code
_entity_poly.pdbx_strand_id
1 'polypeptide(L)'
;MTQPTPLDAETILSATEEVLRRHGPAKATVLDVAQVLGVSHASVYRRFSSKAALREAVTRRWLRRITDALAPVARDTRTLPAERLRVWLSCFFAEMRARTGDDPQLFATYRILTAEHNEAVADHLADLLGQLRGIIEDGVAQGEFTAGESADPAATAQAVFDATARFHHPLLAAEWTRPGTREAAEAVSALVVRGLRGR
;
A
#
# COMPACT_ATOMS: atom_id res chain seq x y z
N MET A 1 17.27 38.23 8.82
CA MET A 1 17.63 37.36 7.69
C MET A 1 17.11 35.97 8.00
N THR A 2 16.00 35.56 7.40
CA THR A 2 15.42 34.23 7.58
C THR A 2 16.29 33.25 6.79
N GLN A 3 16.96 32.32 7.46
CA GLN A 3 17.69 31.24 6.79
C GLN A 3 16.71 30.48 5.88
N PRO A 4 17.05 30.19 4.61
CA PRO A 4 16.17 29.40 3.76
C PRO A 4 16.03 28.01 4.39
N THR A 5 14.79 27.63 4.71
CA THR A 5 14.47 26.29 5.22
C THR A 5 15.10 25.26 4.28
N PRO A 6 15.91 24.30 4.79
CA PRO A 6 16.54 23.31 3.94
C PRO A 6 15.45 22.51 3.22
N LEU A 7 15.60 22.36 1.90
CA LEU A 7 14.71 21.57 1.08
C LEU A 7 14.72 20.11 1.55
N ASP A 8 13.65 19.68 2.21
CA ASP A 8 13.53 18.32 2.73
C ASP A 8 13.08 17.32 1.65
N ALA A 9 13.20 16.02 1.97
CA ALA A 9 12.80 14.97 1.03
C ALA A 9 11.29 14.98 0.78
N GLU A 10 10.47 15.24 1.80
CA GLU A 10 9.01 15.15 1.67
C GLU A 10 8.46 16.21 0.72
N THR A 11 9.04 17.40 0.73
CA THR A 11 8.74 18.50 -0.19
C THR A 11 9.08 18.10 -1.63
N ILE A 12 10.27 17.53 -1.85
CA ILE A 12 10.68 17.05 -3.17
C ILE A 12 9.79 15.91 -3.67
N LEU A 13 9.45 14.94 -2.81
CA LEU A 13 8.59 13.82 -3.17
C LEU A 13 7.17 14.29 -3.50
N SER A 14 6.65 15.30 -2.80
CA SER A 14 5.33 15.88 -3.08
C SER A 14 5.30 16.62 -4.42
N ALA A 15 6.33 17.42 -4.72
CA ALA A 15 6.47 18.02 -6.04
C ALA A 15 6.67 16.97 -7.15
N THR A 16 7.35 15.87 -6.84
CA THR A 16 7.52 14.75 -7.78
C THR A 16 6.19 14.07 -8.10
N GLU A 17 5.32 13.83 -7.10
CA GLU A 17 3.96 13.34 -7.32
C GLU A 17 3.15 14.27 -8.23
N GLU A 18 3.30 15.59 -8.07
CA GLU A 18 2.64 16.57 -8.92
C GLU A 18 3.15 16.57 -10.37
N VAL A 19 4.46 16.49 -10.57
CA VAL A 19 5.07 16.36 -11.90
C VAL A 19 4.65 15.04 -12.56
N LEU A 20 4.63 13.94 -11.81
CA LEU A 20 4.19 12.63 -12.29
C LEU A 20 2.72 12.66 -12.72
N ARG A 21 1.86 13.30 -11.93
CA ARG A 21 0.43 13.48 -12.27
C ARG A 21 0.27 14.25 -13.58
N ARG A 22 1.01 15.34 -13.76
CA ARG A 22 0.88 16.23 -14.94
C ARG A 22 1.46 15.63 -16.22
N HIS A 23 2.60 14.94 -16.13
CA HIS A 23 3.39 14.55 -17.30
C HIS A 23 3.46 13.03 -17.53
N GLY A 24 3.05 12.23 -16.54
CA GLY A 24 3.26 10.78 -16.53
C GLY A 24 4.72 10.40 -16.28
N PRO A 25 4.99 9.11 -15.99
CA PRO A 25 6.30 8.67 -15.57
C PRO A 25 7.35 8.86 -16.66
N ALA A 26 7.02 8.63 -17.93
CA ALA A 26 7.96 8.73 -19.04
C ALA A 26 8.53 10.14 -19.23
N LYS A 27 7.68 11.18 -19.16
CA LYS A 27 8.06 12.56 -19.45
C LYS A 27 8.52 13.35 -18.23
N ALA A 28 8.11 12.97 -17.01
CA ALA A 28 8.53 13.63 -15.78
C ALA A 28 10.07 13.67 -15.63
N THR A 29 10.64 14.84 -15.40
CA THR A 29 12.08 15.05 -15.18
C THR A 29 12.39 15.66 -13.81
N VAL A 30 13.64 15.52 -13.35
CA VAL A 30 14.12 16.17 -12.12
C VAL A 30 14.16 17.70 -12.29
N LEU A 31 14.32 18.19 -13.54
CA LEU A 31 14.24 19.62 -13.85
C LEU A 31 12.83 20.16 -13.61
N ASP A 32 11.78 19.44 -14.04
CA ASP A 32 10.38 19.83 -13.80
C ASP A 32 10.11 19.92 -12.29
N VAL A 33 10.65 18.99 -11.51
CA VAL A 33 10.53 19.00 -10.04
C VAL A 33 11.22 20.24 -9.45
N ALA A 34 12.43 20.55 -9.91
CA ALA A 34 13.16 21.73 -9.47
C ALA A 34 12.41 23.03 -9.83
N GLN A 35 11.79 23.09 -11.01
CA GLN A 35 10.96 24.21 -11.46
C GLN A 35 9.71 24.39 -10.59
N VAL A 36 8.99 23.32 -10.29
CA VAL A 36 7.82 23.34 -9.39
C VAL A 36 8.18 23.90 -8.01
N LEU A 37 9.39 23.57 -7.52
CA LEU A 37 9.87 23.98 -6.21
C LEU A 37 10.56 25.35 -6.19
N GLY A 38 10.82 25.96 -7.35
CA GLY A 38 11.59 27.20 -7.45
C GLY A 38 13.05 27.07 -6.99
N VAL A 39 13.64 25.87 -7.09
CA VAL A 39 15.01 25.57 -6.64
C VAL A 39 15.92 25.19 -7.81
N SER A 40 17.23 25.18 -7.57
CA SER A 40 18.18 24.68 -8.57
C SER A 40 18.12 23.17 -8.72
N HIS A 41 18.39 22.68 -9.93
CA HIS A 41 18.49 21.25 -10.22
C HIS A 41 19.49 20.52 -9.29
N ALA A 42 20.63 21.16 -9.01
CA ALA A 42 21.64 20.65 -8.07
C ALA A 42 21.11 20.47 -6.63
N SER A 43 20.13 21.28 -6.21
CA SER A 43 19.53 21.16 -4.87
C SER A 43 18.70 19.89 -4.74
N VAL A 44 18.02 19.46 -5.82
CA VAL A 44 17.28 18.18 -5.85
C VAL A 44 18.26 17.00 -5.87
N TYR A 45 19.32 17.08 -6.68
CA TYR A 45 20.33 16.00 -6.76
C TYR A 45 21.11 15.77 -5.46
N ARG A 46 21.31 16.81 -4.64
CA ARG A 46 21.90 16.67 -3.31
C ARG A 46 21.07 15.76 -2.40
N ARG A 47 19.75 15.66 -2.62
CA ARG A 47 18.85 14.79 -1.84
C ARG A 47 18.64 13.43 -2.49
N PHE A 48 18.57 13.39 -3.82
CA PHE A 48 18.36 12.17 -4.59
C PHE A 48 19.41 12.08 -5.70
N SER A 49 20.32 11.12 -5.59
CA SER A 49 21.49 10.99 -6.45
C SER A 49 21.17 10.79 -7.94
N SER A 50 19.96 10.35 -8.28
CA SER A 50 19.53 10.14 -9.66
C SER A 50 18.01 10.28 -9.82
N LYS A 51 17.55 10.38 -11.08
CA LYS A 51 16.13 10.28 -11.44
C LYS A 51 15.52 8.95 -10.99
N ALA A 52 16.28 7.85 -11.09
CA ALA A 52 15.85 6.54 -10.64
C ALA A 52 15.66 6.50 -9.12
N ALA A 53 16.62 7.05 -8.35
CA ALA A 53 16.51 7.13 -6.89
C ALA A 53 15.30 7.98 -6.44
N LEU A 54 15.02 9.08 -7.15
CA LEU A 54 13.83 9.90 -6.88
C LEU A 54 12.52 9.13 -7.16
N ARG A 55 12.45 8.40 -8.28
CA ARG A 55 11.28 7.57 -8.64
C ARG A 55 11.08 6.40 -7.68
N GLU A 56 12.14 5.75 -7.26
CA GLU A 56 12.07 4.68 -6.27
C GLU A 56 11.56 5.23 -4.93
N ALA A 57 12.10 6.36 -4.48
CA ALA A 57 11.68 6.99 -3.24
C ALA A 57 10.20 7.42 -3.26
N VAL A 58 9.71 7.99 -4.37
CA VAL A 58 8.30 8.40 -4.49
C VAL A 58 7.37 7.20 -4.62
N THR A 59 7.81 6.09 -5.22
CA THR A 59 7.10 4.81 -5.27
C THR A 59 7.00 4.20 -3.89
N ARG A 60 8.12 4.09 -3.16
CA ARG A 60 8.15 3.57 -1.79
C ARG A 60 7.29 4.41 -0.85
N ARG A 61 7.31 5.74 -0.99
CA ARG A 61 6.42 6.64 -0.21
C ARG A 61 4.95 6.34 -0.47
N TRP A 62 4.55 6.18 -1.73
CA TRP A 62 3.16 5.89 -2.07
C TRP A 62 2.69 4.54 -1.54
N LEU A 63 3.52 3.50 -1.66
CA LEU A 63 3.25 2.16 -1.13
C LEU A 63 3.20 2.15 0.40
N ARG A 64 4.13 2.82 1.09
CA ARG A 64 4.13 2.93 2.55
C ARG A 64 2.87 3.60 3.09
N ARG A 65 2.34 4.62 2.41
CA ARG A 65 1.06 5.24 2.82
C ARG A 65 -0.10 4.23 2.87
N ILE A 66 -0.06 3.15 2.08
CA ILE A 66 -1.06 2.08 2.14
C ILE A 66 -0.85 1.25 3.40
N THR A 67 0.37 0.77 3.65
CA THR A 67 0.66 -0.08 4.82
C THR A 67 0.52 0.69 6.14
N ASP A 68 0.89 1.97 6.16
CA ASP A 68 0.76 2.87 7.32
C ASP A 68 -0.70 3.13 7.68
N ALA A 69 -1.61 3.24 6.69
CA ALA A 69 -3.04 3.42 6.94
C ALA A 69 -3.68 2.19 7.62
N LEU A 70 -3.12 1.00 7.38
CA LEU A 70 -3.62 -0.27 7.92
C LEU A 70 -3.00 -0.65 9.27
N ALA A 71 -1.80 -0.15 9.54
CA ALA A 71 -1.04 -0.52 10.72
C ALA A 71 -1.76 -0.24 12.07
N PRO A 72 -2.53 0.85 12.25
CA PRO A 72 -3.33 1.05 13.46
C PRO A 72 -4.37 -0.06 13.69
N VAL A 73 -5.02 -0.52 12.62
CA VAL A 73 -6.00 -1.62 12.70
C VAL A 73 -5.29 -2.91 13.09
N ALA A 74 -4.18 -3.25 12.42
CA ALA A 74 -3.42 -4.46 12.70
C ALA A 74 -2.93 -4.53 14.16
N ARG A 75 -2.57 -3.38 14.75
CA ARG A 75 -2.03 -3.28 16.12
C ARG A 75 -3.09 -3.14 17.20
N ASP A 76 -4.38 -3.05 16.87
CA ASP A 76 -5.44 -2.84 17.86
C ASP A 76 -5.80 -4.13 18.61
N THR A 77 -4.98 -4.50 19.60
CA THR A 77 -5.16 -5.72 20.42
C THR A 77 -6.38 -5.67 21.35
N ARG A 78 -7.13 -4.56 21.39
CA ARG A 78 -8.41 -4.46 22.11
C ARG A 78 -9.57 -5.06 21.33
N THR A 79 -9.42 -5.19 20.02
CA THR A 79 -10.41 -5.80 19.13
C THR A 79 -10.07 -7.27 18.94
N LEU A 80 -11.08 -8.15 18.97
CA LEU A 80 -10.90 -9.59 18.75
C LEU A 80 -10.23 -9.84 17.38
N PRO A 81 -9.21 -10.72 17.30
CA PRO A 81 -8.47 -11.03 16.07
C PRO A 81 -9.33 -11.24 14.80
N ALA A 82 -10.45 -11.94 14.88
CA ALA A 82 -11.34 -12.14 13.73
C ALA A 82 -12.01 -10.85 13.24
N GLU A 83 -12.45 -10.02 14.17
CA GLU A 83 -13.03 -8.72 13.84
C GLU A 83 -11.95 -7.78 13.30
N ARG A 84 -10.75 -7.80 13.91
CA ARG A 84 -9.60 -7.04 13.45
C ARG A 84 -9.18 -7.44 12.03
N LEU A 85 -9.18 -8.73 11.70
CA LEU A 85 -8.93 -9.22 10.34
C LEU A 85 -9.98 -8.70 9.35
N ARG A 86 -11.26 -8.76 9.73
CA ARG A 86 -12.37 -8.26 8.89
C ARG A 86 -12.24 -6.76 8.62
N VAL A 87 -11.95 -5.98 9.66
CA VAL A 87 -11.74 -4.52 9.54
C VAL A 87 -10.49 -4.23 8.71
N TRP A 88 -9.40 -4.95 8.93
CA TRP A 88 -8.16 -4.77 8.17
C TRP A 88 -8.37 -5.00 6.67
N LEU A 89 -9.03 -6.10 6.28
CA LEU A 89 -9.37 -6.39 4.88
C LEU A 89 -10.28 -5.30 4.29
N SER A 90 -11.31 -4.89 5.03
CA SER A 90 -12.21 -3.82 4.60
C SER A 90 -11.49 -2.49 4.38
N CYS A 91 -10.58 -2.10 5.29
CA CYS A 91 -9.77 -0.90 5.17
C CYS A 91 -8.81 -1.00 3.98
N PHE A 92 -8.18 -2.16 3.78
CA PHE A 92 -7.26 -2.36 2.67
C PHE A 92 -7.97 -2.22 1.32
N PHE A 93 -9.13 -2.85 1.15
CA PHE A 93 -9.88 -2.74 -0.10
C PHE A 93 -10.42 -1.32 -0.33
N ALA A 94 -10.79 -0.62 0.74
CA ALA A 94 -11.20 0.79 0.66
C ALA A 94 -10.04 1.69 0.20
N GLU A 95 -8.83 1.51 0.74
CA GLU A 95 -7.62 2.22 0.30
C GLU A 95 -7.31 1.98 -1.18
N MET A 96 -7.38 0.73 -1.63
CA MET A 96 -7.12 0.39 -3.04
C MET A 96 -8.16 1.00 -3.97
N ARG A 97 -9.43 1.00 -3.57
CA ARG A 97 -10.52 1.62 -4.34
C ARG A 97 -10.39 3.13 -4.37
N ALA A 98 -10.15 3.78 -3.22
CA ALA A 98 -10.00 5.23 -3.12
C ALA A 98 -8.87 5.73 -4.04
N ARG A 99 -7.72 5.06 -4.03
CA ARG A 99 -6.58 5.41 -4.91
C ARG A 99 -6.90 5.29 -6.40
N THR A 100 -7.77 4.35 -6.76
CA THR A 100 -8.22 4.20 -8.16
C THR A 100 -9.23 5.29 -8.56
N GLY A 101 -10.04 5.78 -7.60
CA GLY A 101 -11.07 6.78 -7.84
C GLY A 101 -10.60 8.23 -7.72
N ASP A 102 -9.83 8.54 -6.68
CA ASP A 102 -9.46 9.92 -6.29
C ASP A 102 -8.38 10.51 -7.20
N ASP A 103 -7.43 9.69 -7.67
CA ASP A 103 -6.36 10.13 -8.57
C ASP A 103 -6.00 9.04 -9.61
N PRO A 104 -6.87 8.81 -10.62
CA PRO A 104 -6.68 7.75 -11.60
C PRO A 104 -5.39 7.89 -12.42
N GLN A 105 -4.94 9.12 -12.67
CA GLN A 105 -3.70 9.41 -13.42
C GLN A 105 -2.47 9.02 -12.61
N LEU A 106 -2.43 9.40 -11.33
CA LEU A 106 -1.33 9.03 -10.45
C LEU A 106 -1.33 7.52 -10.17
N PHE A 107 -2.50 6.90 -10.01
CA PHE A 107 -2.61 5.45 -9.87
C PHE A 107 -2.09 4.70 -11.11
N ALA A 108 -2.46 5.14 -12.32
CA ALA A 108 -1.92 4.58 -13.57
C ALA A 108 -0.40 4.73 -13.65
N THR A 109 0.13 5.86 -13.18
CA THR A 109 1.58 6.10 -13.09
C THR A 109 2.26 5.13 -12.14
N TYR A 110 1.71 4.94 -10.94
CA TYR A 110 2.28 4.01 -9.98
C TYR A 110 2.22 2.57 -10.44
N ARG A 111 1.17 2.14 -11.17
CA ARG A 111 1.15 0.80 -11.78
C ARG A 111 2.34 0.53 -12.71
N ILE A 112 2.81 1.56 -13.43
CA ILE A 112 4.01 1.47 -14.28
C ILE A 112 5.26 1.43 -13.40
N LEU A 113 5.39 2.38 -12.45
CA LEU A 113 6.58 2.49 -11.61
C LEU A 113 6.79 1.26 -10.70
N THR A 114 5.72 0.65 -10.19
CA THR A 114 5.82 -0.56 -9.37
C THR A 114 6.32 -1.77 -10.17
N ALA A 115 6.09 -1.81 -11.48
CA ALA A 115 6.66 -2.86 -12.34
C ALA A 115 8.16 -2.64 -12.61
N GLU A 116 8.66 -1.41 -12.46
CA GLU A 116 10.07 -1.05 -12.62
C GLU A 116 10.87 -1.16 -11.31
N HIS A 117 10.21 -1.16 -10.15
CA HIS A 117 10.84 -1.06 -8.82
C HIS A 117 10.48 -2.25 -7.90
N ASN A 118 11.05 -3.42 -8.18
CA ASN A 118 10.75 -4.66 -7.48
C ASN A 118 11.00 -4.63 -5.96
N GLU A 119 12.04 -3.94 -5.49
CA GLU A 119 12.36 -3.88 -4.06
C GLU A 119 11.31 -3.13 -3.24
N ALA A 120 10.86 -1.96 -3.72
CA ALA A 120 9.82 -1.19 -3.02
C ALA A 120 8.49 -1.96 -2.94
N VAL A 121 8.18 -2.75 -3.97
CA VAL A 121 7.02 -3.65 -3.98
C VAL A 121 7.22 -4.82 -3.00
N ALA A 122 8.41 -5.42 -2.97
CA ALA A 122 8.73 -6.49 -2.03
C ALA A 122 8.61 -6.03 -0.57
N ASP A 123 9.15 -4.85 -0.24
CA ASP A 123 9.02 -4.21 1.09
C ASP A 123 7.54 -4.05 1.46
N HIS A 124 6.72 -3.52 0.54
CA HIS A 124 5.30 -3.30 0.75
C HIS A 124 4.52 -4.60 0.98
N LEU A 125 4.81 -5.65 0.18
CA LEU A 125 4.18 -6.96 0.36
C LEU A 125 4.60 -7.59 1.69
N ALA A 126 5.88 -7.48 2.07
CA ALA A 126 6.37 -7.96 3.35
C ALA A 126 5.66 -7.26 4.52
N ASP A 127 5.43 -5.95 4.45
CA ASP A 127 4.68 -5.20 5.45
C ASP A 127 3.22 -5.66 5.56
N LEU A 128 2.51 -5.81 4.44
CA LEU A 128 1.12 -6.27 4.42
C LEU A 128 0.99 -7.69 5.00
N LEU A 129 1.85 -8.60 4.56
CA LEU A 129 1.87 -9.98 5.04
C LEU A 129 2.27 -10.05 6.52
N GLY A 130 3.20 -9.20 6.96
CA GLY A 130 3.58 -9.08 8.37
C GLY A 130 2.41 -8.63 9.25
N GLN A 131 1.62 -7.66 8.79
CA GLN A 131 0.41 -7.23 9.49
C GLN A 131 -0.65 -8.34 9.57
N LEU A 132 -0.93 -9.02 8.46
CA LEU A 132 -1.86 -10.16 8.43
C LEU A 132 -1.38 -11.29 9.34
N ARG A 133 -0.10 -11.65 9.28
CA ARG A 133 0.52 -12.67 10.12
C ARG A 133 0.32 -12.35 11.59
N GLY A 134 0.61 -11.12 12.03
CA GLY A 134 0.42 -10.72 13.42
C GLY A 134 -1.04 -10.85 13.90
N ILE A 135 -2.01 -10.50 13.05
CA ILE A 135 -3.43 -10.70 13.37
C ILE A 135 -3.76 -12.19 13.54
N ILE A 136 -3.22 -13.04 12.67
CA ILE A 136 -3.43 -14.50 12.70
C ILE A 136 -2.74 -15.13 13.92
N GLU A 137 -1.50 -14.75 14.22
CA GLU A 137 -0.76 -15.19 15.41
C GLU A 137 -1.54 -14.89 16.69
N ASP A 138 -2.05 -13.67 16.83
CA ASP A 138 -2.88 -13.28 17.97
C ASP A 138 -4.17 -14.13 18.04
N GLY A 139 -4.82 -14.40 16.89
CA GLY A 139 -6.02 -15.24 16.85
C GLY A 139 -5.77 -16.69 17.23
N VAL A 140 -4.65 -17.27 16.83
CA VAL A 140 -4.24 -18.61 17.27
C VAL A 140 -3.90 -18.61 18.76
N ALA A 141 -3.14 -17.63 19.24
CA ALA A 141 -2.77 -17.52 20.65
C ALA A 141 -3.99 -17.33 21.58
N GLN A 142 -5.03 -16.65 21.10
CA GLN A 142 -6.29 -16.45 21.84
C GLN A 142 -7.31 -17.58 21.65
N GLY A 143 -7.00 -18.59 20.83
CA GLY A 143 -7.91 -19.68 20.50
C GLY A 143 -9.11 -19.27 19.65
N GLU A 144 -9.07 -18.09 19.04
CA GLU A 144 -10.12 -17.63 18.12
C GLU A 144 -9.94 -18.23 16.72
N PHE A 145 -8.70 -18.51 16.30
CA PHE A 145 -8.41 -19.20 15.05
C PHE A 145 -7.82 -20.60 15.30
N THR A 146 -8.18 -21.55 14.46
CA THR A 146 -7.61 -22.90 14.48
C THR A 146 -6.29 -22.94 13.72
N ALA A 147 -5.26 -23.50 14.35
CA ALA A 147 -3.96 -23.73 13.71
C ALA A 147 -3.95 -24.89 12.69
N GLY A 148 -5.10 -25.54 12.41
CA GLY A 148 -5.19 -26.70 11.51
C GLY A 148 -4.13 -27.80 11.80
N GLU A 149 -3.91 -28.69 10.84
CA GLU A 149 -2.85 -29.72 10.92
C GLU A 149 -1.46 -29.20 10.49
N SER A 150 -1.36 -27.94 10.00
CA SER A 150 -0.12 -27.39 9.43
C SER A 150 -0.03 -25.85 9.41
N ALA A 151 -0.82 -25.09 10.17
CA ALA A 151 -0.90 -23.65 9.95
C ALA A 151 0.28 -22.89 10.55
N ASP A 152 1.37 -22.85 9.79
CA ASP A 152 2.28 -21.71 9.81
C ASP A 152 1.46 -20.42 9.61
N PRO A 153 1.46 -19.48 10.59
CA PRO A 153 0.75 -18.21 10.46
C PRO A 153 1.19 -17.41 9.24
N ALA A 154 2.45 -17.54 8.79
CA ALA A 154 2.93 -16.89 7.58
C ALA A 154 2.28 -17.48 6.32
N ALA A 155 2.21 -18.81 6.22
CA ALA A 155 1.50 -19.48 5.12
C ALA A 155 0.01 -19.13 5.09
N THR A 156 -0.61 -18.98 6.26
CA THR A 156 -2.03 -18.58 6.36
C THR A 156 -2.23 -17.12 5.96
N ALA A 157 -1.33 -16.21 6.36
CA ALA A 157 -1.36 -14.81 5.93
C ALA A 157 -1.26 -14.69 4.41
N GLN A 158 -0.35 -15.46 3.80
CA GLN A 158 -0.21 -15.54 2.34
C GLN A 158 -1.51 -16.05 1.68
N ALA A 159 -2.09 -17.13 2.20
CA ALA A 159 -3.33 -17.68 1.67
C ALA A 159 -4.51 -16.69 1.76
N VAL A 160 -4.62 -15.93 2.85
CA VAL A 160 -5.64 -14.86 3.00
C VAL A 160 -5.41 -13.74 1.98
N PHE A 161 -4.16 -13.32 1.80
CA PHE A 161 -3.79 -12.29 0.84
C PHE A 161 -4.15 -12.71 -0.60
N ASP A 162 -3.81 -13.95 -0.98
CA ASP A 162 -4.07 -14.51 -2.30
C ASP A 162 -5.56 -14.75 -2.55
N ALA A 163 -6.28 -15.27 -1.57
CA ALA A 163 -7.73 -15.51 -1.65
C ALA A 163 -8.54 -14.22 -1.88
N THR A 164 -7.96 -13.06 -1.52
CA THR A 164 -8.60 -11.75 -1.65
C THR A 164 -8.03 -10.91 -2.80
N ALA A 165 -7.12 -11.46 -3.62
CA ALA A 165 -6.41 -10.76 -4.69
C ALA A 165 -7.32 -9.97 -5.65
N ARG A 166 -8.56 -10.44 -5.89
CA ARG A 166 -9.55 -9.73 -6.73
C ARG A 166 -9.77 -8.28 -6.31
N PHE A 167 -9.60 -7.96 -5.02
CA PHE A 167 -9.96 -6.66 -4.45
C PHE A 167 -8.76 -5.72 -4.24
N HIS A 168 -7.53 -6.17 -4.51
CA HIS A 168 -6.32 -5.38 -4.26
C HIS A 168 -5.17 -5.59 -5.25
N HIS A 169 -5.17 -6.66 -6.03
CA HIS A 169 -4.10 -6.93 -7.00
C HIS A 169 -4.15 -5.94 -8.19
N PRO A 170 -3.10 -5.12 -8.46
CA PRO A 170 -3.18 -4.00 -9.39
C PRO A 170 -3.60 -4.33 -10.84
N LEU A 171 -3.40 -5.58 -11.30
CA LEU A 171 -3.88 -6.03 -12.61
C LEU A 171 -5.41 -6.13 -12.69
N LEU A 172 -6.10 -6.21 -11.55
CA LEU A 172 -7.55 -6.31 -11.44
C LEU A 172 -8.20 -4.97 -11.04
N ALA A 173 -7.47 -3.85 -11.09
CA ALA A 173 -7.95 -2.56 -10.61
C ALA A 173 -9.26 -2.08 -11.26
N ALA A 174 -9.50 -2.45 -12.53
CA ALA A 174 -10.75 -2.14 -13.23
C ALA A 174 -11.99 -2.81 -12.62
N GLU A 175 -11.81 -3.85 -11.80
CA GLU A 175 -12.89 -4.56 -11.11
C GLU A 175 -13.30 -3.88 -9.80
N TRP A 176 -12.42 -3.09 -9.19
CA TRP A 176 -12.59 -2.61 -7.81
C TRP A 176 -13.73 -1.62 -7.62
N THR A 177 -14.07 -0.88 -8.68
CA THR A 177 -15.11 0.15 -8.72
C THR A 177 -16.42 -0.35 -9.33
N ARG A 178 -16.49 -1.62 -9.76
CA ARG A 178 -17.73 -2.18 -10.31
C ARG A 178 -18.83 -2.26 -9.24
N PRO A 179 -20.12 -2.08 -9.62
CA PRO A 179 -21.24 -2.33 -8.73
C PRO A 179 -21.18 -3.76 -8.14
N GLY A 180 -21.50 -3.92 -6.86
CA GLY A 180 -21.47 -5.23 -6.20
C GLY A 180 -20.09 -5.65 -5.67
N THR A 181 -19.01 -4.94 -6.03
CA THR A 181 -17.65 -5.33 -5.61
C THR A 181 -17.45 -5.19 -4.10
N ARG A 182 -18.11 -4.23 -3.44
CA ARG A 182 -18.02 -4.07 -1.98
C ARG A 182 -18.66 -5.26 -1.26
N GLU A 183 -19.87 -5.62 -1.68
CA GLU A 183 -20.66 -6.71 -1.16
C GLU A 183 -19.93 -8.05 -1.36
N ALA A 184 -19.32 -8.25 -2.54
CA ALA A 184 -18.48 -9.41 -2.81
C ALA A 184 -17.24 -9.46 -1.91
N ALA A 185 -16.59 -8.33 -1.65
CA ALA A 185 -15.42 -8.26 -0.77
C ALA A 185 -15.78 -8.58 0.68
N GLU A 186 -16.91 -8.07 1.17
CA GLU A 186 -17.45 -8.37 2.50
C GLU A 186 -17.81 -9.86 2.63
N ALA A 187 -18.47 -10.44 1.61
CA ALA A 187 -18.82 -11.85 1.59
C ALA A 187 -17.59 -12.78 1.60
N VAL A 188 -16.58 -12.48 0.78
CA VAL A 188 -15.31 -13.25 0.76
C VAL A 188 -14.57 -13.11 2.09
N SER A 189 -14.48 -11.90 2.65
CA SER A 189 -13.85 -11.67 3.95
C SER A 189 -14.53 -12.46 5.07
N ALA A 190 -15.87 -12.49 5.08
CA ALA A 190 -16.65 -13.27 6.04
C ALA A 190 -16.44 -14.78 5.88
N LEU A 191 -16.28 -15.28 4.64
CA LEU A 191 -15.96 -16.68 4.38
C LEU A 191 -14.56 -17.05 4.87
N VAL A 192 -13.56 -16.21 4.57
CA VAL A 192 -12.17 -16.39 5.01
C VAL A 192 -12.08 -16.42 6.53
N VAL A 193 -12.63 -15.40 7.22
CA VAL A 193 -12.60 -15.32 8.69
C VAL A 193 -13.28 -16.54 9.32
N ARG A 194 -14.42 -16.99 8.76
CA ARG A 194 -15.11 -18.20 9.25
C ARG A 194 -14.28 -19.46 9.04
N GLY A 195 -13.60 -19.58 7.90
CA GLY A 195 -12.70 -20.71 7.62
C GLY A 195 -11.55 -20.81 8.62
N LEU A 196 -11.06 -19.67 9.13
CA LEU A 196 -10.00 -19.63 10.13
C LEU A 196 -10.46 -20.00 11.55
N ARG A 197 -11.74 -19.80 11.90
CA ARG A 197 -12.26 -20.06 13.25
C ARG A 197 -12.49 -21.54 13.59
N GLY A 198 -12.30 -22.46 12.64
CA GLY A 198 -12.66 -23.87 12.82
C GLY A 198 -14.17 -24.11 12.84
N ARG A 199 -14.57 -25.39 12.88
CA ARG A 199 -15.96 -25.80 13.12
C ARG A 199 -16.18 -26.13 14.59
#